data_AF-A0A318UGI8-F1
#
_entry.id   AF-A0A318UGI8-F1
#
_cell.length_a   1.000
_cell.length_b   1.000
_cell.length_c   1.000
_cell.angle_alpha   90.00
_cell.angle_beta   90.00
_cell.angle_gamma   90.00
#
_symmetry.space_group_name_H-M   'P 1'
#
loop_
_entity.id
_entity.type
_entity.pdbx_description
1 polymer ?
#
loop_
_entity_poly.entity_id
_entity_poly.type
_entity_poly.pdbx_seq_one_letter_code
_entity_poly.pdbx_strand_id
1 'polypeptide(L)'
;MAQPYYMLHFSAGCCMFQIRINDVPVMTLNLPGQAASVAPVNFAILKSGKQSIKATMLPHPGELSLNPAAFLEFELKLYDTQREFVFKEQLLQQKFPAVDQAKPIPAERYQNEFSATVPYDLQGWENGRPLKDVEDVGIKLRAAHERIGKMISRKDYDGFKKLIAAREHIMCTSMYLDQGQANARVGGLIEDFESGFEMAPLAADAIVHLCGGGKTAALKKPNGEPALYLLNEQTREELMLDLMFYVPAGKTEFEVI
;
A
#
# COMPACT_ATOMS: atom_id res chain seq x y z
N MET A 1 -13.41 -11.43 21.79
CA MET A 1 -12.02 -10.93 21.78
C MET A 1 -12.05 -9.54 21.19
N ALA A 2 -11.26 -8.59 21.70
CA ALA A 2 -11.22 -7.24 21.16
C ALA A 2 -10.80 -7.26 19.68
N GLN A 3 -11.41 -6.41 18.85
CA GLN A 3 -11.07 -6.23 17.44
C GLN A 3 -10.54 -4.81 17.21
N PRO A 4 -9.29 -4.53 17.62
CA PRO A 4 -8.68 -3.20 17.51
C PRO A 4 -8.40 -2.85 16.04
N TYR A 5 -8.91 -1.70 15.60
CA TYR A 5 -8.88 -1.26 14.22
C TYR A 5 -8.24 0.13 14.12
N TYR A 6 -7.07 0.18 13.52
CA TYR A 6 -6.23 1.35 13.39
C TYR A 6 -6.54 2.05 12.06
N MET A 7 -6.95 3.31 12.16
CA MET A 7 -7.40 4.12 11.03
C MET A 7 -6.50 5.34 10.88
N LEU A 8 -6.00 5.54 9.66
CA LEU A 8 -5.31 6.74 9.26
C LEU A 8 -6.34 7.71 8.65
N HIS A 9 -6.55 8.84 9.31
CA HIS A 9 -7.27 9.98 8.75
C HIS A 9 -6.23 10.93 8.18
N PHE A 10 -6.38 11.37 6.93
CA PHE A 10 -5.46 12.34 6.36
C PHE A 10 -6.20 13.44 5.59
N SER A 11 -5.54 14.59 5.48
CA SER A 11 -5.86 15.67 4.58
C SER A 11 -4.57 16.17 3.96
N ALA A 12 -4.54 16.29 2.64
CA ALA A 12 -3.34 16.71 1.92
C ALA A 12 -3.72 17.45 0.64
N GLY A 13 -2.81 18.26 0.12
CA GLY A 13 -3.00 18.90 -1.17
C GLY A 13 -1.75 19.55 -1.72
N CYS A 14 -1.79 19.84 -3.02
CA CYS A 14 -0.71 20.47 -3.79
C CYS A 14 0.65 19.77 -3.63
N CYS A 15 0.64 18.45 -3.44
CA CYS A 15 1.85 17.65 -3.24
C CYS A 15 1.62 16.18 -3.62
N MET A 16 2.70 15.45 -3.81
CA MET A 16 2.70 14.01 -3.62
C MET A 16 3.00 13.71 -2.15
N PHE A 17 2.35 12.71 -1.57
CA PHE A 17 2.73 12.26 -0.23
C PHE A 17 2.69 10.75 -0.11
N GLN A 18 3.37 10.27 0.92
CA GLN A 18 3.38 8.87 1.29
C GLN A 18 3.40 8.71 2.80
N ILE A 19 2.48 7.89 3.32
CA ILE A 19 2.46 7.47 4.72
C ILE A 19 2.70 5.97 4.77
N ARG A 20 3.61 5.55 5.64
CA ARG A 20 4.01 4.16 5.84
C ARG A 20 3.87 3.76 7.29
N ILE A 21 3.43 2.52 7.50
CA ILE A 21 3.47 1.83 8.81
C ILE A 21 4.42 0.65 8.69
N ASN A 22 5.39 0.53 9.59
CA ASN A 22 6.42 -0.51 9.54
C ASN A 22 7.11 -0.59 8.16
N ASP A 23 7.36 0.59 7.59
CA ASP A 23 7.94 0.79 6.25
C ASP A 23 7.08 0.23 5.08
N VAL A 24 5.86 -0.24 5.34
CA VAL A 24 4.86 -0.59 4.33
C VAL A 24 4.02 0.63 3.97
N PRO A 25 3.90 1.01 2.68
CA PRO A 25 3.01 2.08 2.26
C PRO A 25 1.56 1.75 2.59
N VAL A 26 0.92 2.62 3.37
CA VAL A 26 -0.52 2.54 3.66
C VAL A 26 -1.32 3.59 2.90
N MET A 27 -0.65 4.67 2.50
CA MET A 27 -1.22 5.67 1.61
C MET A 27 -0.12 6.26 0.75
N THR A 28 -0.36 6.42 -0.55
CA THR A 28 0.50 7.16 -1.48
C THR A 28 -0.40 7.81 -2.51
N LEU A 29 -0.42 9.13 -2.58
CA LEU A 29 -1.22 9.87 -3.55
C LEU A 29 -0.42 11.04 -4.10
N ASN A 30 -0.64 11.31 -5.38
CA ASN A 30 -0.16 12.50 -6.07
C ASN A 30 -1.35 13.45 -6.25
N LEU A 31 -1.42 14.54 -5.47
CA LEU A 31 -2.59 15.41 -5.37
C LEU A 31 -2.30 16.83 -5.89
N PRO A 32 -2.58 17.14 -7.17
CA PRO A 32 -2.53 18.51 -7.67
C PRO A 32 -3.52 19.44 -6.96
N GLY A 33 -4.67 18.89 -6.56
CA GLY A 33 -5.68 19.55 -5.75
C GLY A 33 -5.57 19.18 -4.27
N GLN A 34 -6.70 19.06 -3.58
CA GLN A 34 -6.75 18.62 -2.19
C GLN A 34 -7.66 17.40 -2.04
N ALA A 35 -7.33 16.53 -1.09
CA ALA A 35 -8.17 15.40 -0.71
C ALA A 35 -8.05 15.13 0.79
N ALA A 36 -9.14 14.65 1.38
CA ALA A 36 -9.15 14.08 2.71
C ALA A 36 -9.86 12.73 2.67
N SER A 37 -9.33 11.76 3.38
CA SER A 37 -9.91 10.41 3.44
C SER A 37 -9.48 9.68 4.70
N VAL A 38 -10.05 8.49 4.89
CA VAL A 38 -9.73 7.58 5.98
C VAL A 38 -9.39 6.21 5.41
N ALA A 39 -8.31 5.60 5.88
CA ALA A 39 -7.89 4.28 5.44
C ALA A 39 -7.47 3.39 6.63
N PRO A 40 -7.81 2.09 6.62
CA PRO A 40 -7.30 1.15 7.61
C PRO A 40 -5.81 0.90 7.41
N VAL A 41 -5.08 0.69 8.51
CA VAL A 41 -3.63 0.38 8.46
C VAL A 41 -3.26 -0.97 9.08
N ASN A 42 -4.26 -1.73 9.56
CA ASN A 42 -4.04 -3.00 10.24
C ASN A 42 -3.18 -3.99 9.44
N PHE A 43 -3.29 -4.01 8.12
CA PHE A 43 -2.52 -4.92 7.27
C PHE A 43 -1.00 -4.69 7.33
N ALA A 44 -0.57 -3.52 7.81
CA ALA A 44 0.83 -3.19 8.02
C ALA A 44 1.31 -3.47 9.46
N ILE A 45 0.42 -3.87 10.37
CA ILE A 45 0.73 -4.22 11.76
C ILE A 45 0.63 -5.75 11.86
N LEU A 46 1.76 -6.45 11.86
CA LEU A 46 1.76 -7.93 11.79
C LEU A 46 1.57 -8.59 13.16
N LYS A 47 1.93 -7.89 14.25
CA LYS A 47 1.84 -8.39 15.63
C LYS A 47 1.82 -7.23 16.63
N SER A 48 1.43 -7.54 17.86
CA SER A 48 1.43 -6.57 18.97
C SER A 48 2.84 -6.06 19.29
N GLY A 49 2.91 -4.83 19.80
CA GLY A 49 4.15 -4.18 20.23
C GLY A 49 4.34 -2.81 19.61
N LYS A 50 5.61 -2.37 19.61
CA LYS A 50 6.03 -1.08 19.06
C LYS A 50 5.98 -1.11 17.53
N GLN A 51 5.30 -0.14 16.95
CA GLN A 51 5.14 0.06 15.53
C GLN A 51 5.79 1.39 15.12
N SER A 52 6.16 1.50 13.86
CA SER A 52 6.71 2.75 13.30
C SER A 52 5.75 3.38 12.30
N ILE A 53 5.72 4.70 12.27
CA ILE A 53 5.03 5.49 11.25
C ILE A 53 6.01 6.48 10.62
N LYS A 54 5.99 6.57 9.29
CA LYS A 54 6.76 7.56 8.53
C LYS A 54 5.84 8.25 7.54
N ALA A 55 5.96 9.56 7.44
CA ALA A 55 5.29 10.34 6.42
C ALA A 55 6.31 11.15 5.64
N THR A 56 6.15 11.21 4.31
CA THR A 56 6.99 12.01 3.42
C THR A 56 6.08 12.84 2.52
N MET A 57 6.32 14.14 2.47
CA MET A 57 5.69 15.08 1.55
C MET A 57 6.72 15.44 0.47
N LEU A 58 6.33 15.26 -0.79
CA LEU A 58 7.16 15.35 -1.98
C LEU A 58 6.54 16.32 -3.00
N PRO A 59 7.35 16.97 -3.83
CA PRO A 59 6.85 17.71 -4.98
C PRO A 59 6.19 16.77 -5.99
N HIS A 60 5.44 17.32 -6.94
CA HIS A 60 4.89 16.50 -8.01
C HIS A 60 6.02 15.91 -8.89
N PRO A 61 5.78 14.77 -9.58
CA PRO A 61 6.76 14.22 -10.50
C PRO A 61 7.22 15.28 -11.52
N GLY A 62 8.54 15.45 -11.64
CA GLY A 62 9.16 16.46 -12.50
C GLY A 62 9.47 17.80 -11.83
N GLU A 63 8.94 18.06 -10.64
CA GLU A 63 9.26 19.24 -9.84
C GLU A 63 10.41 18.97 -8.85
N LEU A 64 11.19 20.00 -8.55
CA LEU A 64 12.37 19.89 -7.67
C LEU A 64 12.11 20.35 -6.22
N SER A 65 11.01 21.05 -5.99
CA SER A 65 10.69 21.65 -4.70
C SER A 65 9.18 21.66 -4.47
N LEU A 66 8.78 21.52 -3.21
CA LEU A 66 7.38 21.54 -2.80
C LEU A 66 6.67 22.82 -3.25
N ASN A 67 5.41 22.66 -3.64
CA ASN A 67 4.53 23.79 -3.89
C ASN A 67 4.35 24.58 -2.57
N PRO A 68 4.37 25.93 -2.60
CA PRO A 68 4.08 26.74 -1.42
C PRO A 68 2.74 26.48 -0.72
N ALA A 69 1.75 26.02 -1.49
CA ALA A 69 0.43 25.62 -0.99
C ALA A 69 0.38 24.15 -0.55
N ALA A 70 1.49 23.41 -0.64
CA ALA A 70 1.55 22.02 -0.21
C ALA A 70 1.28 21.89 1.28
N PHE A 71 0.46 20.91 1.64
CA PHE A 71 0.25 20.54 3.04
C PHE A 71 -0.04 19.05 3.18
N LEU A 72 0.28 18.54 4.37
CA LEU A 72 -0.06 17.20 4.80
C LEU A 72 -0.38 17.22 6.30
N GLU A 73 -1.56 16.73 6.62
CA GLU A 73 -2.06 16.54 7.99
C GLU A 73 -2.60 15.12 8.12
N PHE A 74 -2.33 14.46 9.24
CA PHE A 74 -2.90 13.14 9.50
C PHE A 74 -3.02 12.83 10.99
N GLU A 75 -3.94 11.91 11.28
CA GLU A 75 -4.22 11.36 12.59
C GLU A 75 -4.27 9.84 12.50
N LEU A 76 -3.69 9.16 13.49
CA LEU A 76 -3.84 7.73 13.67
C LEU A 76 -4.78 7.48 14.84
N LYS A 77 -5.91 6.83 14.57
CA LYS A 77 -6.98 6.58 15.55
C LYS A 77 -7.22 5.09 15.72
N LEU A 78 -7.56 4.71 16.95
CA LEU A 78 -7.95 3.35 17.32
C LEU A 78 -9.46 3.29 17.50
N TYR A 79 -10.06 2.28 16.86
CA TYR A 79 -11.46 1.90 16.97
C TYR A 79 -11.60 0.46 17.45
N ASP A 80 -12.77 0.11 17.96
CA ASP A 80 -13.16 -1.28 18.27
C ASP A 80 -14.33 -1.68 17.38
N THR A 81 -14.09 -2.66 16.51
CA THR A 81 -15.09 -3.11 15.53
C THR A 81 -16.02 -4.17 16.10
N GLN A 82 -15.74 -4.72 17.29
CA GLN A 82 -16.59 -5.76 17.88
C GLN A 82 -17.98 -5.19 18.28
N ARG A 83 -18.08 -3.88 18.50
CA ARG A 83 -19.29 -3.18 18.96
C ARG A 83 -19.56 -1.92 18.14
N GLU A 84 -19.68 -2.04 16.81
CA GLU A 84 -20.10 -0.93 15.93
C GLU A 84 -19.07 0.21 15.77
N PHE A 85 -17.80 -0.13 15.56
CA PHE A 85 -16.74 0.83 15.19
C PHE A 85 -16.59 2.01 16.18
N VAL A 86 -16.48 1.68 17.47
CA VAL A 86 -16.42 2.69 18.54
C VAL A 86 -15.03 3.29 18.63
N PHE A 87 -14.92 4.61 18.52
CA PHE A 87 -13.68 5.35 18.77
C PHE A 87 -13.16 5.09 20.19
N LYS A 88 -11.87 4.78 20.31
CA LYS A 88 -11.19 4.54 21.59
C LYS A 88 -10.18 5.61 21.91
N GLU A 89 -9.27 5.89 20.98
CA GLU A 89 -8.09 6.70 21.24
C GLU A 89 -7.56 7.34 19.96
N GLN A 90 -7.03 8.56 20.08
CA GLN A 90 -6.16 9.16 19.06
C GLN A 90 -4.72 8.92 19.47
N LEU A 91 -4.03 8.06 18.73
CA LEU A 91 -2.67 7.62 19.05
C LEU A 91 -1.62 8.66 18.60
N LEU A 92 -1.92 9.38 17.53
CA LEU A 92 -0.99 10.34 16.92
C LEU A 92 -1.76 11.38 16.11
N GLN A 93 -1.23 12.60 16.09
CA GLN A 93 -1.66 13.68 15.20
C GLN A 93 -0.43 14.43 14.71
N GLN A 94 -0.38 14.72 13.42
CA GLN A 94 0.73 15.44 12.80
C GLN A 94 0.22 16.41 11.74
N LYS A 95 0.78 17.62 11.76
CA LYS A 95 0.63 18.64 10.72
C LYS A 95 2.01 19.07 10.24
N PHE A 96 2.27 18.97 8.94
CA PHE A 96 3.52 19.42 8.36
C PHE A 96 3.60 20.96 8.41
N PRO A 97 4.81 21.54 8.59
CA PRO A 97 4.99 22.98 8.56
C PRO A 97 4.61 23.52 7.19
N ALA A 98 4.14 24.78 7.15
CA ALA A 98 3.88 25.46 5.89
C ALA A 98 5.18 25.59 5.07
N VAL A 99 5.08 25.45 3.76
CA VAL A 99 6.23 25.54 2.85
C VAL A 99 6.60 27.02 2.65
N ASP A 100 7.83 27.37 3.01
CA ASP A 100 8.37 28.72 2.85
C ASP A 100 8.69 28.99 1.37
N GLN A 101 7.97 29.95 0.76
CA GLN A 101 8.19 30.36 -0.64
C GLN A 101 9.62 30.84 -0.91
N ALA A 102 10.30 31.41 0.08
CA ALA A 102 11.65 31.92 -0.08
C ALA A 102 12.71 30.81 -0.07
N LYS A 103 12.36 29.58 0.31
CA LYS A 103 13.29 28.46 0.47
C LYS A 103 12.77 27.23 -0.28
N PRO A 104 13.39 26.85 -1.40
CA PRO A 104 13.00 25.62 -2.10
C PRO A 104 13.27 24.40 -1.22
N ILE A 105 12.21 23.71 -0.80
CA ILE A 105 12.28 22.49 0.01
C ILE A 105 12.02 21.28 -0.90
N PRO A 106 12.98 20.36 -1.08
CA PRO A 106 12.81 19.22 -1.98
C PRO A 106 11.89 18.13 -1.42
N ALA A 107 11.79 18.01 -0.10
CA ALA A 107 10.90 17.08 0.58
C ALA A 107 10.83 17.43 2.06
N GLU A 108 9.69 17.13 2.69
CA GLU A 108 9.54 17.14 4.14
C GLU A 108 9.30 15.72 4.66
N ARG A 109 9.81 15.42 5.85
CA ARG A 109 9.74 14.07 6.43
C ARG A 109 9.35 14.12 7.89
N TYR A 110 8.56 13.13 8.28
CA TYR A 110 8.17 12.86 9.65
C TYR A 110 8.37 11.39 9.97
N GLN A 111 8.82 11.11 11.19
CA GLN A 111 8.91 9.76 11.72
C GLN A 111 8.54 9.75 13.20
N ASN A 112 7.76 8.77 13.60
CA ASN A 112 7.44 8.51 15.00
C ASN A 112 7.14 7.02 15.21
N GLU A 113 6.84 6.66 16.45
CA GLU A 113 6.49 5.30 16.86
C GLU A 113 5.22 5.33 17.72
N PHE A 114 4.48 4.23 17.69
CA PHE A 114 3.27 4.05 18.51
C PHE A 114 3.17 2.60 18.94
N SER A 115 2.38 2.32 19.98
CA SER A 115 2.11 0.96 20.43
C SER A 115 0.81 0.45 19.83
N ALA A 116 0.83 -0.78 19.31
CA ALA A 116 -0.37 -1.47 18.85
C ALA A 116 -0.55 -2.79 19.59
N THR A 117 -1.80 -3.14 19.88
CA THR A 117 -2.20 -4.42 20.46
C THR A 117 -3.19 -5.05 19.49
N VAL A 118 -2.89 -6.23 18.99
CA VAL A 118 -3.69 -6.98 18.01
C VAL A 118 -3.78 -8.46 18.44
N PRO A 119 -4.91 -9.15 18.18
CA PRO A 119 -5.14 -10.52 18.64
C PRO A 119 -4.56 -11.58 17.68
N TYR A 120 -3.51 -11.24 16.93
CA TYR A 120 -2.88 -12.12 15.95
C TYR A 120 -1.35 -11.90 15.94
N ASP A 121 -0.66 -12.90 15.37
CA ASP A 121 0.77 -12.87 15.10
C ASP A 121 0.98 -13.43 13.68
N LEU A 122 1.13 -12.52 12.73
CA LEU A 122 1.28 -12.82 11.31
C LEU A 122 2.76 -12.77 10.94
N GLN A 123 3.24 -13.78 10.22
CA GLN A 123 4.65 -13.78 9.76
C GLN A 123 4.91 -12.74 8.66
N GLY A 124 3.93 -12.51 7.78
CA GLY A 124 4.03 -11.58 6.66
C GLY A 124 5.32 -11.74 5.86
N TRP A 125 6.00 -10.62 5.61
CA TRP A 125 7.30 -10.56 4.93
C TRP A 125 8.50 -10.60 5.89
N GLU A 126 8.31 -10.77 7.21
CA GLU A 126 9.41 -10.68 8.20
C GLU A 126 10.50 -11.72 7.96
N ASN A 127 10.14 -12.90 7.46
CA ASN A 127 11.08 -13.98 7.10
C ASN A 127 11.60 -13.88 5.65
N GLY A 128 11.30 -12.78 4.95
CA GLY A 128 11.80 -12.50 3.62
C GLY A 128 13.30 -12.24 3.59
N ARG A 129 13.95 -12.63 2.48
CA ARG A 129 15.33 -12.26 2.19
C ARG A 129 15.42 -10.74 2.00
N PRO A 130 16.46 -10.06 2.53
CA PRO A 130 16.72 -8.67 2.19
C PRO A 130 16.93 -8.52 0.68
N LEU A 131 16.20 -7.63 0.02
CA LEU A 131 16.21 -7.50 -1.44
C LEU A 131 17.52 -6.89 -1.96
N LYS A 132 18.28 -6.20 -1.11
CA LYS A 132 19.66 -5.78 -1.42
C LYS A 132 20.60 -6.97 -1.71
N ASP A 133 20.26 -8.17 -1.21
CA ASP A 133 21.02 -9.40 -1.38
C ASP A 133 20.41 -10.31 -2.47
N VAL A 134 19.46 -9.77 -3.26
CA VAL A 134 18.83 -10.45 -4.38
C VAL A 134 19.35 -9.82 -5.67
N GLU A 135 19.93 -10.64 -6.54
CA GLU A 135 20.37 -10.18 -7.87
C GLU A 135 19.16 -9.93 -8.77
N ASP A 136 19.28 -8.91 -9.63
CA ASP A 136 18.30 -8.57 -10.67
C ASP A 136 16.87 -8.32 -10.15
N VAL A 137 16.72 -7.71 -8.96
CA VAL A 137 15.42 -7.40 -8.35
C VAL A 137 14.45 -6.76 -9.34
N GLY A 138 14.88 -5.75 -10.10
CA GLY A 138 14.02 -5.05 -11.05
C GLY A 138 13.48 -5.95 -12.17
N ILE A 139 14.34 -6.81 -12.74
CA ILE A 139 13.96 -7.73 -13.82
C ILE A 139 12.99 -8.78 -13.29
N LYS A 140 13.34 -9.42 -12.16
CA LYS A 140 12.52 -10.46 -11.53
C LYS A 140 11.16 -9.92 -11.07
N LEU A 141 11.14 -8.69 -10.53
CA LEU A 141 9.92 -8.04 -10.09
C LEU A 141 9.00 -7.70 -11.28
N ARG A 142 9.54 -7.18 -12.40
CA ARG A 142 8.75 -7.01 -13.64
C ARG A 142 8.18 -8.33 -14.13
N ALA A 143 9.01 -9.37 -14.21
CA ALA A 143 8.55 -10.69 -14.62
C ALA A 143 7.43 -11.25 -13.73
N ALA A 144 7.48 -10.98 -12.42
CA ALA A 144 6.41 -11.35 -11.49
C ALA A 144 5.10 -10.61 -11.78
N HIS A 145 5.14 -9.29 -12.03
CA HIS A 145 3.95 -8.52 -12.40
C HIS A 145 3.39 -8.96 -13.77
N GLU A 146 4.25 -9.21 -14.76
CA GLU A 146 3.82 -9.72 -16.07
C GLU A 146 3.18 -11.10 -15.98
N ARG A 147 3.67 -11.97 -15.08
CA ARG A 147 3.08 -13.28 -14.83
C ARG A 147 1.64 -13.14 -14.35
N ILE A 148 1.38 -12.22 -13.42
CA ILE A 148 0.03 -11.91 -12.94
C ILE A 148 -0.85 -11.41 -14.08
N GLY A 149 -0.38 -10.43 -14.85
CA GLY A 149 -1.12 -9.90 -16.00
C GLY A 149 -1.49 -11.01 -17.00
N LYS A 150 -0.54 -11.89 -17.33
CA LYS A 150 -0.79 -13.06 -18.21
C LYS A 150 -1.82 -14.03 -17.63
N MET A 151 -1.84 -14.25 -16.31
CA MET A 151 -2.83 -15.10 -15.67
C MET A 151 -4.24 -14.49 -15.77
N ILE A 152 -4.36 -13.19 -15.48
CA ILE A 152 -5.64 -12.46 -15.60
C ILE A 152 -6.13 -12.47 -17.05
N SER A 153 -5.28 -12.12 -18.03
CA SER A 153 -5.66 -12.14 -19.45
C SER A 153 -6.08 -13.52 -19.97
N ARG A 154 -5.56 -14.61 -19.38
CA ARG A 154 -5.92 -15.99 -19.71
C ARG A 154 -7.10 -16.52 -18.89
N LYS A 155 -7.68 -15.69 -18.02
CA LYS A 155 -8.73 -16.05 -17.07
C LYS A 155 -8.34 -17.20 -16.13
N ASP A 156 -7.05 -17.33 -15.82
CA ASP A 156 -6.55 -18.28 -14.82
C ASP A 156 -6.76 -17.72 -13.40
N TYR A 157 -8.04 -17.63 -13.02
CA TYR A 157 -8.42 -17.04 -11.73
C TYR A 157 -8.12 -17.95 -10.55
N ASP A 158 -8.11 -19.27 -10.75
CA ASP A 158 -7.70 -20.21 -9.70
C ASP A 158 -6.20 -20.11 -9.42
N GLY A 159 -5.38 -19.94 -10.46
CA GLY A 159 -3.97 -19.60 -10.31
C GLY A 159 -3.81 -18.25 -9.60
N PHE A 160 -4.55 -17.22 -10.01
CA PHE A 160 -4.47 -15.89 -9.41
C PHE A 160 -4.82 -15.91 -7.91
N LYS A 161 -5.92 -16.57 -7.54
CA LYS A 161 -6.33 -16.79 -6.14
C LYS A 161 -5.22 -17.42 -5.30
N LYS A 162 -4.58 -18.47 -5.82
CA LYS A 162 -3.47 -19.15 -5.13
C LYS A 162 -2.27 -18.21 -4.97
N LEU A 163 -1.98 -17.41 -5.99
CA LEU A 163 -0.84 -16.49 -6.02
C LEU A 163 -0.97 -15.35 -5.00
N ILE A 164 -2.19 -14.81 -4.78
CA ILE A 164 -2.43 -13.73 -3.80
C ILE A 164 -2.81 -14.23 -2.40
N ALA A 165 -2.86 -15.54 -2.16
CA ALA A 165 -3.42 -16.11 -0.94
C ALA A 165 -2.73 -15.64 0.34
N ALA A 166 -1.39 -15.47 0.33
CA ALA A 166 -0.65 -14.97 1.48
C ALA A 166 -1.03 -13.53 1.83
N ARG A 167 -1.14 -12.67 0.80
CA ARG A 167 -1.60 -11.28 0.93
C ARG A 167 -3.03 -11.20 1.44
N GLU A 168 -3.94 -12.02 0.90
CA GLU A 168 -5.33 -12.06 1.38
C GLU A 168 -5.45 -12.61 2.80
N HIS A 169 -4.60 -13.56 3.20
CA HIS A 169 -4.57 -14.03 4.59
C HIS A 169 -4.23 -12.88 5.55
N ILE A 170 -3.20 -12.08 5.26
CA ILE A 170 -2.85 -10.89 6.06
C ILE A 170 -4.02 -9.91 6.10
N MET A 171 -4.60 -9.61 4.95
CA MET A 171 -5.69 -8.64 4.84
C MET A 171 -6.93 -9.08 5.61
N CYS A 172 -7.38 -10.32 5.41
CA CYS A 172 -8.59 -10.82 6.07
C CYS A 172 -8.40 -10.97 7.58
N THR A 173 -7.25 -11.49 8.03
CA THR A 173 -6.98 -11.66 9.46
C THR A 173 -6.81 -10.31 10.16
N SER A 174 -6.03 -9.39 9.57
CA SER A 174 -5.75 -8.09 10.20
C SER A 174 -6.98 -7.16 10.26
N MET A 175 -7.91 -7.32 9.32
CA MET A 175 -9.16 -6.56 9.26
C MET A 175 -10.37 -7.28 9.86
N TYR A 176 -10.16 -8.43 10.51
CA TYR A 176 -11.20 -9.23 11.19
C TYR A 176 -12.38 -9.63 10.29
N LEU A 177 -12.08 -9.95 9.03
CA LEU A 177 -13.10 -10.31 8.06
C LEU A 177 -13.60 -11.74 8.32
N ASP A 178 -14.91 -11.92 8.19
CA ASP A 178 -15.50 -13.26 8.16
C ASP A 178 -15.25 -13.96 6.80
N GLN A 179 -15.61 -15.24 6.71
CA GLN A 179 -15.38 -16.04 5.50
C GLN A 179 -16.15 -15.49 4.28
N GLY A 180 -17.34 -14.94 4.48
CA GLY A 180 -18.15 -14.36 3.40
C GLY A 180 -17.49 -13.10 2.86
N GLN A 181 -17.05 -12.20 3.75
CA GLN A 181 -16.31 -11.00 3.41
C GLN A 181 -14.97 -11.35 2.73
N ALA A 182 -14.22 -12.31 3.25
CA ALA A 182 -12.96 -12.76 2.66
C ALA A 182 -13.15 -13.30 1.22
N ASN A 183 -14.19 -14.11 1.00
CA ASN A 183 -14.52 -14.64 -0.33
C ASN A 183 -14.94 -13.51 -1.29
N ALA A 184 -15.73 -12.55 -0.81
CA ALA A 184 -16.22 -11.42 -1.61
C ALA A 184 -15.09 -10.50 -2.09
N ARG A 185 -13.98 -10.38 -1.35
CA ARG A 185 -12.82 -9.57 -1.78
C ARG A 185 -12.21 -10.08 -3.07
N VAL A 186 -11.89 -11.37 -3.11
CA VAL A 186 -11.27 -11.97 -4.29
C VAL A 186 -12.30 -12.19 -5.39
N GLY A 187 -13.54 -12.51 -5.03
CA GLY A 187 -14.67 -12.57 -5.95
C GLY A 187 -14.89 -11.26 -6.69
N GLY A 188 -14.96 -10.13 -5.98
CA GLY A 188 -15.14 -8.80 -6.56
C GLY A 188 -14.02 -8.41 -7.53
N LEU A 189 -12.76 -8.70 -7.19
CA LEU A 189 -11.66 -8.49 -8.14
C LEU A 189 -11.83 -9.29 -9.44
N ILE A 190 -12.31 -10.53 -9.34
CA ILE A 190 -12.54 -11.38 -10.52
C ILE A 190 -13.74 -10.87 -11.32
N GLU A 191 -14.82 -10.46 -10.66
CA GLU A 191 -15.97 -9.81 -11.31
C GLU A 191 -15.53 -8.55 -12.07
N ASP A 192 -14.66 -7.73 -11.47
CA ASP A 192 -14.10 -6.57 -12.14
C ASP A 192 -13.28 -6.99 -13.38
N PHE A 193 -12.40 -7.99 -13.26
CA PHE A 193 -11.63 -8.51 -14.41
C PHE A 193 -12.53 -9.02 -15.55
N GLU A 194 -13.72 -9.52 -15.23
CA GLU A 194 -14.70 -10.00 -16.21
C GLU A 194 -15.59 -8.88 -16.79
N SER A 195 -15.59 -7.68 -16.19
CA SER A 195 -16.47 -6.56 -16.56
C SER A 195 -15.93 -5.66 -17.68
N GLY A 196 -15.05 -6.20 -18.54
CA GLY A 196 -14.49 -5.48 -19.69
C GLY A 196 -13.18 -4.75 -19.42
N PHE A 197 -12.57 -4.99 -18.25
CA PHE A 197 -11.22 -4.54 -17.94
C PHE A 197 -10.19 -5.43 -18.64
N GLU A 198 -9.26 -4.80 -19.37
CA GLU A 198 -8.15 -5.49 -20.03
C GLU A 198 -6.81 -5.08 -19.45
N MET A 199 -5.87 -6.02 -19.40
CA MET A 199 -4.52 -5.75 -18.89
C MET A 199 -3.82 -4.67 -19.72
N ALA A 200 -3.48 -3.55 -19.10
CA ALA A 200 -2.64 -2.55 -19.72
C ALA A 200 -1.16 -3.00 -19.71
N PRO A 201 -0.34 -2.53 -20.67
CA PRO A 201 1.10 -2.72 -20.61
C PRO A 201 1.68 -2.16 -19.31
N LEU A 202 2.63 -2.86 -18.70
CA LEU A 202 3.37 -2.32 -17.57
C LEU A 202 4.06 -1.02 -17.97
N ALA A 203 3.90 0.03 -17.15
CA ALA A 203 4.53 1.32 -17.40
C ALA A 203 6.05 1.17 -17.59
N ALA A 204 6.56 1.71 -18.70
CA ALA A 204 7.97 1.56 -19.08
C ALA A 204 8.91 2.27 -18.10
N ASP A 205 8.47 3.39 -17.54
CA ASP A 205 9.13 4.20 -16.53
C ASP A 205 8.84 3.75 -15.09
N ALA A 206 8.13 2.62 -14.90
CA ALA A 206 7.89 2.08 -13.57
C ALA A 206 9.21 1.77 -12.85
N ILE A 207 9.26 2.19 -11.59
CA ILE A 207 10.41 2.10 -10.70
C ILE A 207 10.18 1.05 -9.60
N VAL A 208 11.26 0.42 -9.17
CA VAL A 208 11.24 -0.47 -8.01
C VAL A 208 11.11 0.37 -6.75
N HIS A 209 10.08 0.10 -5.97
CA HIS A 209 9.81 0.77 -4.73
C HIS A 209 10.01 -0.18 -3.56
N LEU A 210 11.11 -0.03 -2.83
CA LEU A 210 11.45 -0.84 -1.66
C LEU A 210 10.64 -0.42 -0.42
N CYS A 211 10.19 -1.41 0.33
CA CYS A 211 9.42 -1.25 1.57
C CYS A 211 9.68 -2.41 2.55
N GLY A 212 8.96 -2.41 3.68
CA GLY A 212 9.00 -3.49 4.66
C GLY A 212 10.41 -3.75 5.22
N GLY A 213 11.21 -2.70 5.40
CA GLY A 213 12.60 -2.82 5.84
C GLY A 213 13.56 -3.33 4.76
N GLY A 214 13.22 -3.11 3.49
CA GLY A 214 14.00 -3.59 2.33
C GLY A 214 13.81 -5.08 2.03
N LYS A 215 12.79 -5.72 2.59
CA LYS A 215 12.43 -7.12 2.32
C LYS A 215 11.28 -7.27 1.32
N THR A 216 10.55 -6.19 1.08
CA THR A 216 9.46 -6.15 0.09
C THR A 216 9.71 -5.09 -0.97
N ALA A 217 9.10 -5.29 -2.13
CA ALA A 217 9.11 -4.33 -3.22
C ALA A 217 7.79 -4.32 -3.98
N ALA A 218 7.44 -3.17 -4.53
CA ALA A 218 6.36 -2.99 -5.51
C ALA A 218 6.90 -2.31 -6.77
N LEU A 219 6.25 -2.48 -7.92
CA LEU A 219 6.48 -1.61 -9.07
C LEU A 219 5.47 -0.47 -9.06
N LYS A 220 5.98 0.75 -9.10
CA LYS A 220 5.18 1.97 -9.08
C LYS A 220 5.53 2.86 -10.27
N LYS A 221 4.54 3.56 -10.81
CA LYS A 221 4.77 4.70 -11.71
C LYS A 221 5.45 5.84 -10.92
N PRO A 222 6.12 6.81 -11.57
CA PRO A 222 6.75 7.94 -10.87
C PRO A 222 5.80 8.78 -10.00
N ASN A 223 4.51 8.79 -10.30
CA ASN A 223 3.46 9.45 -9.51
C ASN A 223 3.01 8.62 -8.28
N GLY A 224 3.61 7.46 -8.02
CA GLY A 224 3.29 6.59 -6.89
C GLY A 224 2.16 5.58 -7.12
N GLU A 225 1.47 5.65 -8.25
CA GLU A 225 0.43 4.67 -8.61
C GLU A 225 1.04 3.29 -8.88
N PRO A 226 0.28 2.20 -8.69
CA PRO A 226 0.69 0.86 -9.12
C PRO A 226 1.03 0.82 -10.61
N ALA A 227 2.10 0.08 -10.95
CA ALA A 227 2.48 -0.12 -12.35
C ALA A 227 1.61 -1.16 -13.07
N LEU A 228 0.97 -2.07 -12.32
CA LEU A 228 0.05 -3.08 -12.84
C LEU A 228 -1.37 -2.57 -12.69
N TYR A 229 -2.04 -2.37 -13.83
CA TYR A 229 -3.41 -1.90 -13.87
C TYR A 229 -4.14 -2.49 -15.08
N LEU A 230 -5.46 -2.48 -15.01
CA LEU A 230 -6.34 -2.81 -16.11
C LEU A 230 -7.10 -1.55 -16.53
N LEU A 231 -7.45 -1.47 -17.81
CA LEU A 231 -8.24 -0.39 -18.39
C LEU A 231 -9.53 -0.96 -18.94
N ASN A 232 -10.65 -0.34 -18.59
CA ASN A 232 -11.89 -0.52 -19.32
C ASN A 232 -11.99 0.60 -20.37
N GLU A 233 -11.81 0.28 -21.65
CA GLU A 233 -11.80 1.31 -22.70
C GLU A 233 -13.16 2.00 -22.88
N GLN A 234 -14.26 1.33 -22.54
CA GLN A 234 -15.61 1.85 -22.68
C GLN A 234 -15.93 2.89 -21.61
N THR A 235 -15.63 2.58 -20.34
CA THR A 235 -15.90 3.48 -19.21
C THR A 235 -14.75 4.45 -18.95
N ARG A 236 -13.56 4.16 -19.51
CA ARG A 236 -12.30 4.89 -19.27
C ARG A 236 -11.81 4.76 -17.83
N GLU A 237 -12.29 3.75 -17.11
CA GLU A 237 -11.90 3.47 -15.73
C GLU A 237 -10.62 2.62 -15.68
N GLU A 238 -9.80 2.88 -14.66
CA GLU A 238 -8.61 2.09 -14.36
C GLU A 238 -8.83 1.27 -13.09
N LEU A 239 -8.54 -0.03 -13.18
CA LEU A 239 -8.45 -0.91 -12.02
C LEU A 239 -6.99 -1.14 -11.69
N MET A 240 -6.50 -0.49 -10.65
CA MET A 240 -5.10 -0.58 -10.22
C MET A 240 -4.92 -1.76 -9.25
N LEU A 241 -3.92 -2.60 -9.53
CA LEU A 241 -3.55 -3.72 -8.66
C LEU A 241 -2.30 -3.38 -7.87
N ASP A 242 -2.50 -2.84 -6.66
CA ASP A 242 -1.40 -2.52 -5.75
C ASP A 242 -0.91 -3.77 -5.02
N LEU A 243 0.14 -4.39 -5.56
CA LEU A 243 0.73 -5.62 -5.04
C LEU A 243 2.17 -5.38 -4.59
N MET A 244 2.50 -5.90 -3.41
CA MET A 244 3.87 -6.01 -2.94
C MET A 244 4.37 -7.45 -3.12
N PHE A 245 5.67 -7.58 -3.24
CA PHE A 245 6.34 -8.84 -3.44
C PHE A 245 7.52 -8.97 -2.50
N TYR A 246 7.83 -10.20 -2.11
CA TYR A 246 9.02 -10.54 -1.34
C TYR A 246 9.63 -11.83 -1.87
N VAL A 247 10.87 -12.13 -1.47
CA VAL A 247 11.50 -13.42 -1.74
C VAL A 247 11.55 -14.20 -0.43
N PRO A 248 10.77 -15.29 -0.28
CA PRO A 248 10.79 -16.10 0.94
C PRO A 248 12.18 -16.68 1.23
N ALA A 249 12.47 -16.93 2.50
CA ALA A 249 13.68 -17.65 2.90
C ALA A 249 13.79 -18.99 2.14
N GLY A 250 14.96 -19.27 1.58
CA GLY A 250 15.22 -20.48 0.79
C GLY A 250 14.69 -20.46 -0.64
N LYS A 251 14.01 -19.40 -1.09
CA LYS A 251 13.55 -19.23 -2.47
C LYS A 251 14.34 -18.18 -3.23
N THR A 252 14.17 -18.18 -4.54
CA THR A 252 14.76 -17.22 -5.50
C THR A 252 13.72 -16.38 -6.24
N GLU A 253 12.49 -16.87 -6.29
CA GLU A 253 11.37 -16.22 -6.98
C GLU A 253 10.60 -15.30 -6.03
N PHE A 254 9.99 -14.27 -6.61
CA PHE A 254 9.08 -13.37 -5.90
C PHE A 254 7.71 -14.03 -5.66
N GLU A 255 7.16 -13.77 -4.49
CA GLU A 255 5.78 -14.10 -4.11
C GLU A 255 5.05 -12.84 -3.69
N VAL A 256 3.73 -12.80 -3.93
CA VAL A 256 2.88 -11.67 -3.52
C VAL A 256 2.65 -11.72 -2.01
N ILE A 257 2.71 -10.55 -1.37
CA ILE A 257 2.51 -10.37 0.07
C ILE A 257 1.73 -9.09 0.39
#